data_AF-A0A2V9KWT8-F1
#
_entry.id   AF-A0A2V9KWT8-F1
#
_cell.length_a   1.000
_cell.length_b   1.000
_cell.length_c   1.000
_cell.angle_alpha   90.00
_cell.angle_beta   90.00
_cell.angle_gamma   90.00
#
_symmetry.space_group_name_H-M   'P 1'
#
loop_
_entity.id
_entity.type
_entity.pdbx_description
1 polymer ?
#
loop_
_entity_poly.entity_id
_entity_poly.type
_entity_poly.pdbx_seq_one_letter_code
_entity_poly.pdbx_strand_id
1 'polypeptide(L)' 'MNSMKIRILGVPLDLGQERRGVDMGPSAIRAAGLNSALKGLGHQVEDAGNVHA' A
#
# COMPACT_ATOMS: atom_id res chain seq x y z
N MET A 1 22.33 -0.36 9.04
CA MET A 1 21.02 0.09 8.51
C MET A 1 20.05 0.28 9.66
N ASN A 2 19.22 1.33 9.62
CA ASN A 2 18.18 1.55 10.63
C ASN A 2 16.90 0.79 10.24
N SER A 3 16.47 -0.16 11.07
CA SER A 3 15.25 -0.94 10.83
C SER A 3 14.04 -0.22 11.44
N MET A 4 12.98 -0.02 10.64
CA MET A 4 11.70 0.52 11.10
C MET A 4 10.61 -0.54 11.03
N LYS A 5 9.60 -0.40 11.89
CA LYS A 5 8.33 -1.12 11.76
C LYS A 5 7.40 -0.30 10.89
N ILE A 6 6.98 -0.85 9.75
CA ILE A 6 6.13 -0.20 8.76
C ILE A 6 4.84 -0.99 8.67
N ARG A 7 3.71 -0.31 8.84
CA ARG A 7 2.38 -0.87 8.63
C ARG A 7 1.74 -0.20 7.42
N ILE A 8 1.34 -0.99 6.43
CA ILE A 8 0.76 -0.52 5.17
C ILE A 8 -0.75 -0.65 5.25
N LEU A 9 -1.46 0.44 4.92
CA LEU A 9 -2.91 0.48 4.81
C LEU A 9 -3.28 0.99 3.41
N GLY A 10 -4.09 0.21 2.70
CA GLY A 10 -4.68 0.67 1.45
C GLY A 10 -6.01 1.36 1.72
N VAL A 11 -6.22 2.53 1.11
CA VAL A 11 -7.51 3.25 1.17
C VAL A 11 -8.01 3.38 -0.26
N PRO A 12 -8.73 2.37 -0.79
CA PRO A 12 -9.19 2.35 -2.18
C PRO A 12 -10.43 3.24 -2.33
N LEU A 13 -10.24 4.56 -2.31
CA LEU A 13 -11.30 5.54 -2.40
C LEU A 13 -11.33 6.17 -3.79
N ASP A 14 -12.43 6.00 -4.52
CA ASP A 14 -12.66 6.62 -5.84
C ASP A 14 -13.85 7.60 -5.77
N LEU A 15 -13.68 8.67 -4.97
CA LEU A 15 -14.67 9.74 -4.76
C LEU A 15 -14.08 11.12 -5.06
N GLY A 16 -14.92 12.05 -5.49
CA GLY A 16 -14.58 13.48 -5.62
C GLY A 16 -13.87 13.90 -6.90
N GLN A 17 -13.53 12.96 -7.77
CA GLN A 17 -12.92 13.22 -9.08
C GLN A 17 -13.81 12.71 -10.22
N GLU A 18 -13.62 13.26 -11.42
CA GLU A 18 -14.36 12.86 -12.63
C GLU A 18 -13.90 11.50 -13.19
N ARG A 19 -12.60 11.20 -13.07
CA ARG A 19 -12.01 9.96 -13.60
C ARG A 19 -12.13 8.84 -12.58
N ARG A 20 -12.57 7.67 -13.03
CA ARG A 20 -12.66 6.46 -12.21
C ARG A 20 -11.34 5.68 -12.19
N GLY A 21 -11.18 4.83 -11.17
CA GLY A 21 -10.17 3.78 -11.14
C GLY A 21 -9.01 3.99 -10.17
N VAL A 22 -9.01 5.06 -9.36
CA VAL A 22 -7.96 5.26 -8.35
C VAL A 22 -8.11 4.32 -7.15
N ASP A 23 -9.28 3.72 -6.97
CA ASP A 23 -9.52 2.63 -6.02
C ASP A 23 -8.62 1.41 -6.32
N MET A 24 -8.19 1.23 -7.56
CA MET A 24 -7.24 0.18 -7.93
C MET A 24 -5.79 0.49 -7.51
N GLY A 25 -5.49 1.74 -7.14
CA GLY A 25 -4.14 2.21 -6.80
C GLY A 25 -3.44 1.38 -5.71
N PRO A 26 -4.06 1.13 -4.54
CA PRO A 26 -3.46 0.29 -3.51
C PRO A 26 -3.09 -1.12 -4.00
N SER A 27 -3.92 -1.75 -4.83
CA SER A 27 -3.63 -3.07 -5.41
C SER A 27 -2.50 -3.00 -6.43
N ALA A 28 -2.49 -1.97 -7.28
CA ALA A 28 -1.45 -1.75 -8.28
C ALA A 28 -0.06 -1.54 -7.66
N ILE A 29 0.04 -0.70 -6.63
CA ILE A 29 1.31 -0.45 -5.92
C ILE A 29 1.82 -1.73 -5.22
N ARG A 30 0.91 -2.53 -4.64
CA ARG A 30 1.28 -3.83 -4.07
C ARG A 30 1.80 -4.79 -5.13
N ALA A 31 1.11 -4.89 -6.27
CA ALA A 31 1.54 -5.72 -7.39
C ALA A 31 2.90 -5.29 -7.97
N ALA A 32 3.21 -3.99 -7.90
CA ALA A 32 4.53 -3.45 -8.27
C ALA A 32 5.66 -3.79 -7.27
N GLY A 33 5.35 -4.50 -6.16
CA GLY A 33 6.37 -5.05 -5.26
C GLY A 33 6.70 -4.21 -4.04
N LEU A 34 5.85 -3.27 -3.63
CA LEU A 34 6.05 -2.40 -2.45
C LEU A 34 6.56 -3.16 -1.21
N ASN A 35 5.88 -4.27 -0.87
CA ASN A 35 6.19 -5.04 0.33
C ASN A 35 7.59 -5.67 0.25
N SER A 36 7.95 -6.20 -0.92
CA SER A 36 9.25 -6.81 -1.17
C SER A 36 10.37 -5.77 -1.16
N ALA A 37 10.13 -4.59 -1.75
CA ALA A 37 11.10 -3.50 -1.78
C ALA A 37 11.43 -3.02 -0.35
N LEU A 38 10.41 -2.76 0.48
CA LEU A 38 10.60 -2.32 1.87
C LEU A 38 11.29 -3.37 2.74
N LYS A 39 10.95 -4.66 2.56
CA LYS A 39 11.64 -5.77 3.23
C LYS A 39 13.10 -5.89 2.77
N GLY A 40 13.37 -5.69 1.47
CA GLY A 40 14.73 -5.70 0.90
C GLY A 40 15.64 -4.59 1.45
N LEU A 41 15.07 -3.47 1.90
CA LEU A 41 15.79 -2.40 2.60
C LEU A 41 16.07 -2.71 4.09
N GLY A 42 15.59 -3.85 4.60
CA GLY A 42 15.81 -4.28 5.99
C GLY A 42 14.76 -3.78 6.99
N HIS A 43 13.54 -3.44 6.53
CA HIS A 43 12.44 -3.04 7.41
C HIS A 43 11.52 -4.21 7.80
N GLN A 44 10.88 -4.11 8.96
CA GLN A 44 9.79 -5.00 9.35
C GLN A 44 8.49 -4.46 8.77
N VAL A 45 7.85 -5.22 7.87
CA VAL A 45 6.69 -4.76 7.11
C VAL A 45 5.48 -5.64 7.41
N GLU A 46 4.41 -5.00 7.88
CA GLU A 46 3.07 -5.57 8.05
C GLU A 46 2.13 -4.92 7.02
N ASP A 47 1.49 -5.72 6.17
CA ASP A 47 0.42 -5.23 5.29
C ASP A 47 -0.91 -5.49 5.98
N ALA A 48 -1.59 -4.43 6.38
CA ALA A 48 -2.87 -4.50 7.09
C ALA A 48 -4.08 -4.55 6.12
N GLY A 49 -3.84 -4.68 4.82
CA GLY A 49 -4.89 -4.81 3.82
C GLY A 49 -5.52 -3.47 3.46
N ASN A 50 -6.77 -3.52 2.99
CA ASN A 50 -7.53 -2.34 2.61
C ASN A 50 -8.54 -1.97 3.71
N VAL A 51 -8.77 -0.67 3.88
CA VAL A 51 -9.90 -0.18 4.66
C VAL A 51 -11.18 -0.47 3.87
N HIS A 52 -12.15 -1.06 4.55
CA HIS A 52 -13.51 -1.28 4.04
C HIS A 52 -14.48 -0.45 4.88
N ALA A 53 -15.51 0.10 4.23
CA ALA A 53 -16.61 0.80 4.88
C ALA A 53 -17.76 -0.16 5.17
#